data_AF-A0A2T4V8T5-F1
#
_entry.id   AF-A0A2T4V8T5-F1
#
_cell.length_a   1.000
_cell.length_b   1.000
_cell.length_c   1.000
_cell.angle_alpha   90.00
_cell.angle_beta   90.00
_cell.angle_gamma   90.00
#
_symmetry.space_group_name_H-M   'P 1'
#
loop_
_entity.id
_entity.type
_entity.pdbx_description
1 polymer ?
#
loop_
_entity_poly.entity_id
_entity_poly.type
_entity_poly.pdbx_seq_one_letter_code
_entity_poly.pdbx_strand_id
1 'polypeptide(L)'
;MKRWTQGVVCAGLLVSAGSALAAPADVFDRERLAKYAKDNPEKIFDDPRISCYLRELLSKDDYEVLLHSMDSMSGEGPDAKGVFTFEGKVTGLADRGIVMLEPGGHVWVAIGSDEAEYFTNDPGSLQKPPAAIEAWRVRFEDMPLTAVSAKRKMRPEEIAQRCSAQKLAAEMERFAQMESGSVCKEGLRFHPFLAAAVKGGSPEGRVYFFSEPVPCPASGECKSRKKAYLVENDGVELPEGEIKKNGFVCALYRNAKGKKSVGWLPESALESEPLKLPVGSTALGKTPEEWLGSWNQENKSSSSSVTLRAAGPQEVQVNGHATNGANTGEFESKLTVSGPLLVYEDKEDGCVVRMRLLNNALYVGSEGTCGGMGVGYQGLHYRK
;
A
#
# COMPACT_ATOMS: atom_id res chain seq x y z
N MET A 1 82.23 -1.97 -33.03
CA MET A 1 81.22 -0.96 -33.43
C MET A 1 80.11 -1.66 -34.20
N LYS A 2 78.85 -1.34 -33.86
CA LYS A 2 77.57 -1.69 -34.54
C LYS A 2 77.11 -3.14 -34.37
N ARG A 3 75.83 -3.47 -34.17
CA ARG A 3 74.60 -2.82 -33.66
C ARG A 3 73.62 -4.00 -33.53
N TRP A 4 73.00 -4.21 -32.37
CA TRP A 4 71.94 -5.22 -32.22
C TRP A 4 70.62 -4.69 -32.81
N THR A 5 70.01 -5.45 -33.72
CA THR A 5 68.64 -5.23 -34.21
C THR A 5 67.69 -6.17 -33.50
N GLN A 6 66.73 -5.59 -32.78
CA GLN A 6 65.59 -6.28 -32.20
C GLN A 6 64.61 -6.71 -33.30
N GLY A 7 64.24 -7.99 -33.32
CA GLY A 7 63.09 -8.51 -34.03
C GLY A 7 62.02 -8.93 -33.02
N VAL A 8 60.93 -8.18 -32.95
CA VAL A 8 59.72 -8.55 -32.22
C VAL A 8 58.85 -9.36 -33.16
N VAL A 9 58.58 -10.63 -32.82
CA VAL A 9 57.57 -11.45 -33.48
C VAL A 9 56.35 -11.50 -32.57
N CYS A 10 55.27 -10.87 -32.99
CA CYS A 10 53.96 -10.91 -32.34
C CYS A 10 53.35 -12.31 -32.49
N ALA A 11 53.12 -13.00 -31.36
CA ALA A 11 52.25 -14.16 -31.31
C ALA A 11 50.78 -13.67 -31.35
N GLY A 12 50.09 -13.96 -32.45
CA GLY A 12 48.66 -13.71 -32.60
C GLY A 12 47.85 -14.73 -31.80
N LEU A 13 47.30 -14.31 -30.67
CA LEU A 13 46.20 -15.00 -29.99
C LEU A 13 44.88 -14.64 -30.69
N LEU A 14 44.39 -15.57 -31.52
CA LEU A 14 42.99 -15.57 -31.98
C LEU A 14 42.10 -15.96 -30.79
N VAL A 15 41.58 -14.96 -30.08
CA VAL A 15 40.45 -15.15 -29.15
C VAL A 15 39.19 -15.15 -30.00
N SER A 16 38.59 -16.31 -30.20
CA SER A 16 37.24 -16.46 -30.73
C SER A 16 36.24 -15.89 -29.73
N ALA A 17 35.86 -14.62 -29.89
CA ALA A 17 34.75 -14.01 -29.17
C ALA A 17 33.42 -14.47 -29.80
N GLY A 18 33.05 -15.72 -29.51
CA GLY A 18 31.69 -16.23 -29.68
C GLY A 18 30.93 -16.13 -28.36
N SER A 19 30.84 -14.94 -27.78
CA SER A 19 29.88 -14.70 -26.69
C SER A 19 28.51 -14.58 -27.34
N ALA A 20 27.70 -15.63 -27.21
CA ALA A 20 26.26 -15.49 -27.41
C ALA A 20 25.81 -14.28 -26.58
N LEU A 21 25.31 -13.25 -27.26
CA LEU A 21 24.56 -12.18 -26.61
C LEU A 21 23.45 -12.87 -25.84
N ALA A 22 23.57 -12.89 -24.51
CA ALA A 22 22.44 -13.24 -23.66
C ALA A 22 21.25 -12.40 -24.14
N ALA A 23 20.08 -13.03 -24.27
CA ALA A 23 18.85 -12.28 -24.51
C ALA A 23 18.82 -11.08 -23.55
N PRO A 24 18.39 -9.89 -24.00
CA PRO A 24 18.32 -8.74 -23.11
C PRO A 24 17.57 -9.18 -21.86
N ALA A 25 18.23 -9.05 -20.70
CA ALA A 25 17.61 -9.44 -19.44
C ALA A 25 16.29 -8.69 -19.32
N ASP A 26 15.21 -9.42 -19.06
CA ASP A 26 13.88 -8.85 -18.94
C ASP A 26 13.94 -7.60 -18.05
N VAL A 27 13.48 -6.47 -18.60
CA VAL A 27 13.40 -5.20 -17.88
C VAL A 27 12.47 -5.38 -16.70
N PHE A 28 11.30 -5.98 -16.94
CA PHE A 28 10.34 -6.38 -15.92
C PHE A 28 10.38 -7.90 -15.74
N ASP A 29 10.63 -8.35 -14.51
CA ASP A 29 10.69 -9.77 -14.19
C ASP A 29 9.35 -10.47 -14.50
N ARG A 30 9.38 -11.45 -15.41
CA ARG A 30 8.18 -12.14 -15.90
C ARG A 30 7.46 -12.93 -14.80
N GLU A 31 8.18 -13.59 -13.90
CA GLU A 31 7.57 -14.37 -12.82
C GLU A 31 6.84 -13.44 -11.84
N ARG A 32 7.47 -12.30 -11.55
CA ARG A 32 6.88 -11.24 -10.73
C ARG A 32 5.63 -10.63 -11.37
N LEU A 33 5.66 -10.31 -12.67
CA LEU A 33 4.48 -9.82 -13.37
C LEU A 33 3.33 -10.83 -13.34
N ALA A 34 3.61 -12.13 -13.50
CA ALA A 34 2.60 -13.18 -13.37
C ALA A 34 2.00 -13.24 -11.96
N LYS A 35 2.83 -13.07 -10.92
CA LYS A 35 2.38 -12.99 -9.54
C LYS A 35 1.48 -11.76 -9.30
N TYR A 36 1.89 -10.59 -9.79
CA TYR A 36 1.07 -9.37 -9.67
C TYR A 36 -0.27 -9.54 -10.36
N ALA A 37 -0.29 -10.03 -11.61
CA ALA A 37 -1.52 -10.19 -12.37
C ALA A 37 -2.52 -11.11 -11.66
N LYS A 38 -2.03 -12.18 -11.03
CA LYS A 38 -2.86 -13.17 -10.36
C LYS A 38 -3.31 -12.77 -8.96
N ASP A 39 -2.37 -12.29 -8.14
CA ASP A 39 -2.59 -12.20 -6.70
C ASP A 39 -2.86 -10.76 -6.23
N ASN A 40 -2.17 -9.77 -6.79
CA ASN A 40 -2.16 -8.38 -6.29
C ASN A 40 -1.82 -7.39 -7.43
N PRO A 41 -2.76 -7.09 -8.34
CA PRO A 41 -2.48 -6.31 -9.57
C PRO A 41 -2.02 -4.87 -9.28
N GLU A 42 -2.39 -4.28 -8.15
CA GLU A 42 -1.96 -2.96 -7.70
C GLU A 42 -0.46 -2.87 -7.39
N LYS A 43 0.23 -4.01 -7.19
CA LYS A 43 1.68 -4.06 -6.91
C LYS A 43 2.54 -3.54 -8.06
N ILE A 44 2.01 -3.42 -9.27
CA ILE A 44 2.72 -2.80 -10.39
C ILE A 44 3.15 -1.35 -10.07
N PHE A 45 2.41 -0.66 -9.21
CA PHE A 45 2.72 0.72 -8.80
C PHE A 45 3.69 0.82 -7.63
N ASP A 46 3.91 -0.29 -6.90
CA ASP A 46 4.90 -0.36 -5.84
C ASP A 46 6.27 -0.82 -6.35
N ASP A 47 6.33 -1.53 -7.48
CA ASP A 47 7.59 -1.96 -8.09
C ASP A 47 8.38 -0.74 -8.58
N PRO A 48 9.57 -0.46 -8.03
CA PRO A 48 10.34 0.75 -8.36
C PRO A 48 10.67 0.86 -9.85
N ARG A 49 10.85 -0.29 -10.52
CA ARG A 49 11.25 -0.33 -11.91
C ARG A 49 10.06 -0.03 -12.82
N ILE A 50 8.90 -0.65 -12.57
CA ILE A 50 7.66 -0.35 -13.30
C ILE A 50 7.24 1.11 -13.05
N SER A 51 7.22 1.55 -11.79
CA SER A 51 6.84 2.92 -11.43
C SER A 51 7.77 3.99 -11.98
N CYS A 52 9.05 3.68 -12.19
CA CYS A 52 9.95 4.57 -12.91
C CYS A 52 9.54 4.71 -14.38
N TYR A 53 9.24 3.60 -15.06
CA TYR A 53 8.80 3.63 -16.46
C TYR A 53 7.50 4.41 -16.63
N LEU A 54 6.53 4.20 -15.75
CA LEU A 54 5.26 4.92 -15.77
C LEU A 54 5.46 6.43 -15.54
N ARG A 55 6.32 6.84 -14.59
CA ARG A 55 6.64 8.26 -14.33
C ARG A 55 7.38 8.95 -15.47
N GLU A 56 8.22 8.22 -16.19
CA GLU A 56 8.91 8.76 -17.35
C GLU A 56 7.95 8.88 -18.55
N LEU A 57 7.03 7.91 -18.71
CA LEU A 57 6.06 7.89 -19.80
C LEU A 57 4.95 8.93 -19.64
N LEU A 58 4.43 9.08 -18.42
CA LEU A 58 3.27 9.93 -18.10
C LEU A 58 3.71 11.32 -17.62
N SER A 59 2.81 12.30 -17.69
CA SER A 59 3.03 13.54 -16.93
C SER A 59 2.95 13.24 -15.43
N LYS A 60 3.46 14.15 -14.59
CA LYS A 60 3.37 14.00 -13.14
C LYS A 60 1.90 13.87 -12.70
N ASP A 61 1.02 14.67 -13.26
CA ASP A 61 -0.38 14.69 -12.88
C ASP A 61 -1.09 13.41 -13.34
N ASP A 62 -0.84 12.95 -14.56
CA ASP A 62 -1.42 11.70 -15.09
C ASP A 62 -0.95 10.47 -14.31
N TYR A 63 0.33 10.43 -13.93
CA TYR A 63 0.86 9.36 -13.09
C TYR A 63 0.22 9.35 -11.70
N GLU A 64 0.06 10.51 -11.06
CA GLU A 64 -0.56 10.61 -9.74
C GLU A 64 -2.05 10.25 -9.80
N VAL A 65 -2.77 10.64 -10.86
CA VAL A 65 -4.14 10.17 -11.12
C VAL A 65 -4.13 8.66 -11.24
N LEU A 66 -3.35 8.07 -12.14
CA LEU A 66 -3.30 6.61 -12.31
C LEU A 66 -2.99 5.88 -10.99
N LEU A 67 -1.99 6.35 -10.24
CA LEU A 67 -1.57 5.77 -8.97
C LEU A 67 -2.63 5.84 -7.86
N HIS A 68 -3.33 6.98 -7.76
CA HIS A 68 -4.23 7.26 -6.64
C HIS A 68 -5.69 6.98 -6.91
N SER A 69 -6.03 6.85 -8.18
CA SER A 69 -7.40 6.72 -8.60
C SER A 69 -7.70 5.30 -9.07
N MET A 70 -6.71 4.54 -9.58
CA MET A 70 -6.90 3.16 -10.05
C MET A 70 -7.08 2.19 -8.87
N ASP A 71 -8.32 1.76 -8.66
CA ASP A 71 -8.77 0.83 -7.63
C ASP A 71 -9.56 -0.33 -8.28
N SER A 72 -9.86 -1.38 -7.51
CA SER A 72 -10.54 -2.61 -7.98
C SER A 72 -9.84 -3.21 -9.21
N MET A 73 -8.52 -3.31 -9.13
CA MET A 73 -7.72 -3.77 -10.26
C MET A 73 -7.87 -5.26 -10.51
N SER A 74 -7.84 -5.65 -11.79
CA SER A 74 -7.64 -7.02 -12.24
C SER A 74 -6.38 -7.10 -13.09
N GLY A 75 -5.75 -8.26 -13.12
CA GLY A 75 -4.59 -8.54 -13.94
C GLY A 75 -4.77 -9.81 -14.76
N GLU A 76 -4.26 -9.79 -15.99
CA GLU A 76 -4.29 -10.92 -16.92
C GLU A 76 -2.93 -11.05 -17.62
N GLY A 77 -2.58 -12.27 -18.02
CA GLY A 77 -1.43 -12.55 -18.86
C GLY A 77 -0.44 -13.59 -18.31
N PRO A 78 0.66 -13.84 -19.03
CA PRO A 78 1.00 -13.18 -20.29
C PRO A 78 0.12 -13.67 -21.45
N ASP A 79 -0.18 -12.78 -22.41
CA ASP A 79 -0.79 -13.16 -23.68
C ASP A 79 0.20 -13.94 -24.59
N ALA A 80 -0.21 -14.29 -25.80
CA ALA A 80 0.64 -14.99 -26.77
C ALA A 80 1.91 -14.22 -27.17
N LYS A 81 1.97 -12.90 -26.91
CA LYS A 81 3.12 -12.03 -27.16
C LYS A 81 3.94 -11.79 -25.89
N GLY A 82 3.56 -12.34 -24.75
CA GLY A 82 4.26 -12.13 -23.49
C GLY A 82 3.80 -10.90 -22.71
N VAL A 83 2.71 -10.24 -23.13
CA VAL A 83 2.23 -8.99 -22.52
C VAL A 83 1.27 -9.28 -21.38
N PHE A 84 1.46 -8.57 -20.27
CA PHE A 84 0.55 -8.56 -19.12
C PHE A 84 -0.34 -7.33 -19.17
N THR A 85 -1.61 -7.48 -18.81
CA THR A 85 -2.62 -6.42 -18.82
C THR A 85 -3.17 -6.24 -17.43
N PHE A 86 -3.30 -4.99 -16.99
CA PHE A 86 -3.85 -4.60 -15.70
C PHE A 86 -4.93 -3.54 -15.93
N GLU A 87 -6.15 -3.78 -15.48
CA GLU A 87 -7.26 -2.84 -15.64
C GLU A 87 -7.92 -2.53 -14.31
N GLY A 88 -8.56 -1.38 -14.18
CA GLY A 88 -9.13 -0.92 -12.92
C GLY A 88 -10.02 0.30 -13.08
N LYS A 89 -10.80 0.59 -12.05
CA LYS A 89 -11.64 1.79 -11.99
C LYS A 89 -10.78 2.95 -11.50
N VAL A 90 -10.82 4.09 -12.19
CA VAL A 90 -10.11 5.30 -11.81
C VAL A 90 -11.13 6.21 -11.08
N THR A 91 -10.82 6.76 -9.91
CA THR A 91 -11.70 7.69 -9.18
C THR A 91 -11.17 9.13 -9.22
N GLY A 92 -11.95 10.08 -9.72
CA GLY A 92 -11.69 11.51 -9.49
C GLY A 92 -11.06 12.32 -10.64
N LEU A 93 -11.03 11.80 -11.88
CA LEU A 93 -10.75 12.57 -13.12
C LEU A 93 -11.00 11.74 -14.39
N ALA A 94 -10.83 10.42 -14.30
CA ALA A 94 -11.22 9.42 -15.30
C ALA A 94 -11.94 8.29 -14.57
N ASP A 95 -12.83 7.55 -15.24
CA ASP A 95 -13.60 6.48 -14.61
C ASP A 95 -12.86 5.14 -14.66
N ARG A 96 -11.90 4.97 -15.59
CA ARG A 96 -11.21 3.69 -15.83
C ARG A 96 -9.80 3.88 -16.38
N GLY A 97 -8.97 2.85 -16.18
CA GLY A 97 -7.62 2.80 -16.70
C GLY A 97 -7.21 1.39 -17.11
N ILE A 98 -6.23 1.30 -18.01
CA ILE A 98 -5.57 0.08 -18.43
C ILE A 98 -4.07 0.32 -18.56
N VAL A 99 -3.26 -0.57 -17.99
CA VAL A 99 -1.81 -0.61 -18.09
C VAL A 99 -1.40 -1.94 -18.69
N MET A 100 -0.58 -1.93 -19.73
CA MET A 100 0.00 -3.14 -20.31
C MET A 100 1.51 -3.09 -20.18
N LEU A 101 2.10 -4.21 -19.77
CA LEU A 101 3.54 -4.36 -19.51
C LEU A 101 4.06 -5.58 -20.26
N GLU A 102 5.07 -5.37 -21.10
CA GLU A 102 5.84 -6.46 -21.70
C GLU A 102 7.20 -6.56 -20.99
N PRO A 103 7.69 -7.77 -20.64
CA PRO A 103 9.00 -7.97 -20.01
C PRO A 103 10.18 -7.25 -20.69
N GLY A 104 10.10 -7.03 -22.01
CA GLY A 104 11.09 -6.28 -22.79
C GLY A 104 11.19 -4.78 -22.47
N GLY A 105 10.28 -4.23 -21.66
CA GLY A 105 10.26 -2.81 -21.27
C GLY A 105 9.28 -1.96 -22.08
N HIS A 106 8.46 -2.59 -22.94
CA HIS A 106 7.36 -1.90 -23.60
C HIS A 106 6.18 -1.72 -22.63
N VAL A 107 5.65 -0.51 -22.60
CA VAL A 107 4.59 -0.05 -21.71
C VAL A 107 3.53 0.66 -22.53
N TRP A 108 2.28 0.34 -22.24
CA TRP A 108 1.11 1.02 -22.78
C TRP A 108 0.18 1.42 -21.65
N VAL A 109 -0.35 2.63 -21.68
CA VAL A 109 -1.31 3.13 -20.69
C VAL A 109 -2.44 3.80 -21.44
N ALA A 110 -3.68 3.53 -21.03
CA ALA A 110 -4.81 4.37 -21.38
C ALA A 110 -5.65 4.71 -20.15
N ILE A 111 -6.08 5.97 -20.05
CA ILE A 111 -6.90 6.50 -18.95
C ILE A 111 -8.02 7.36 -19.53
N GLY A 112 -9.25 7.25 -19.03
CA GLY A 112 -10.38 8.00 -19.58
C GLY A 112 -11.72 7.80 -18.88
N SER A 113 -12.65 8.73 -19.12
CA SER A 113 -14.08 8.64 -18.74
C SER A 113 -14.98 8.72 -19.97
N ASP A 114 -15.01 9.87 -20.64
CA ASP A 114 -15.77 10.12 -21.88
C ASP A 114 -14.87 10.11 -23.11
N GLU A 115 -13.59 10.43 -22.93
CA GLU A 115 -12.51 10.27 -23.92
C GLU A 115 -11.34 9.54 -23.26
N ALA A 116 -10.63 8.70 -24.01
CA ALA A 116 -9.43 8.01 -23.53
C ALA A 116 -8.17 8.68 -24.03
N GLU A 117 -7.27 9.02 -23.12
CA GLU A 117 -5.90 9.39 -23.43
C GLU A 117 -5.02 8.13 -23.47
N TYR A 118 -4.20 8.01 -24.52
CA TYR A 118 -3.32 6.86 -24.73
C TYR A 118 -1.84 7.24 -24.80
N PHE A 119 -1.03 6.47 -24.08
CA PHE A 119 0.42 6.64 -23.91
C PHE A 119 1.14 5.32 -24.18
N THR A 120 2.28 5.40 -24.88
CA THR A 120 3.16 4.23 -25.05
C THR A 120 4.59 4.64 -25.32
N ASN A 121 5.54 3.80 -24.92
CA ASN A 121 6.94 3.88 -25.38
C ASN A 121 7.24 2.92 -26.54
N ASP A 122 6.29 2.06 -26.96
CA ASP A 122 6.46 1.16 -28.10
C ASP A 122 6.29 1.94 -29.43
N PRO A 123 7.35 2.05 -30.25
CA PRO A 123 7.27 2.74 -31.54
C PRO A 123 6.22 2.14 -32.48
N GLY A 124 6.00 0.82 -32.41
CA GLY A 124 5.04 0.11 -33.27
C GLY A 124 3.59 0.45 -32.97
N SER A 125 3.30 0.91 -31.75
CA SER A 125 1.95 1.21 -31.28
C SER A 125 1.67 2.71 -31.14
N LEU A 126 2.54 3.59 -31.64
CA LEU A 126 2.37 5.05 -31.52
C LEU A 126 1.15 5.58 -32.29
N GLN A 127 0.85 4.97 -33.45
CA GLN A 127 -0.23 5.39 -34.34
C GLN A 127 -1.52 4.58 -34.14
N LYS A 128 -1.39 3.37 -33.61
CA LYS A 128 -2.50 2.45 -33.41
C LYS A 128 -2.28 1.70 -32.10
N PRO A 129 -3.21 1.80 -31.14
CA PRO A 129 -3.07 1.08 -29.88
C PRO A 129 -3.20 -0.44 -30.09
N PRO A 130 -2.66 -1.24 -29.14
CA PRO A 130 -2.87 -2.69 -29.13
C PRO A 130 -4.35 -3.07 -29.11
N ALA A 131 -4.67 -4.25 -29.66
CA ALA A 131 -6.04 -4.76 -29.71
C ALA A 131 -6.72 -4.84 -28.33
N ALA A 132 -5.94 -5.08 -27.27
CA ALA A 132 -6.46 -5.10 -25.89
C ALA A 132 -6.98 -3.72 -25.44
N ILE A 133 -6.30 -2.63 -25.81
CA ILE A 133 -6.75 -1.26 -25.51
C ILE A 133 -7.98 -0.91 -26.35
N GLU A 134 -8.02 -1.32 -27.63
CA GLU A 134 -9.23 -1.13 -28.45
C GLU A 134 -10.44 -1.90 -27.90
N ALA A 135 -10.25 -3.17 -27.52
CA ALA A 135 -11.30 -3.97 -26.90
C ALA A 135 -11.73 -3.38 -25.56
N TRP A 136 -10.79 -2.87 -24.75
CA TRP A 136 -11.08 -2.17 -23.51
C TRP A 136 -11.93 -0.91 -23.75
N ARG A 137 -11.56 -0.07 -24.71
CA ARG A 137 -12.27 1.17 -25.05
C ARG A 137 -13.71 0.92 -25.49
N VAL A 138 -13.94 -0.06 -26.37
CA VAL A 138 -15.28 -0.34 -26.93
C VAL A 138 -16.26 -0.91 -25.89
N ARG A 139 -15.78 -1.44 -24.75
CA ARG A 139 -16.66 -1.88 -23.65
C ARG A 139 -17.47 -0.75 -23.00
N PHE A 140 -17.15 0.51 -23.28
CA PHE A 140 -17.66 1.67 -22.54
C PHE A 140 -18.29 2.75 -23.44
N GLU A 141 -19.14 2.36 -24.40
CA GLU A 141 -19.89 3.27 -25.30
C GLU A 141 -18.99 4.23 -26.12
N ASP A 142 -18.36 3.72 -27.19
CA ASP A 142 -17.71 4.52 -28.25
C ASP A 142 -16.78 5.66 -27.80
N MET A 143 -16.18 5.56 -26.61
CA MET A 143 -15.20 6.50 -26.07
C MET A 143 -14.13 6.83 -27.12
N PRO A 144 -14.06 8.04 -27.70
CA PRO A 144 -13.04 8.35 -28.69
C PRO A 144 -11.66 8.33 -28.03
N LEU A 145 -10.68 7.80 -28.76
CA LEU A 145 -9.31 7.73 -28.31
C LEU A 145 -8.56 8.98 -28.79
N THR A 146 -8.25 9.87 -27.86
CA THR A 146 -7.32 10.97 -28.13
C THR A 146 -5.92 10.41 -27.93
N ALA A 147 -5.20 10.16 -29.03
CA ALA A 147 -3.81 9.74 -28.96
C ALA A 147 -2.95 10.90 -28.40
N VAL A 148 -2.62 10.85 -27.11
CA VAL A 148 -1.75 11.83 -26.43
C VAL A 148 -0.27 11.47 -26.57
N SER A 149 0.07 10.43 -27.35
CA SER A 149 1.44 9.95 -27.65
C SER A 149 2.39 11.02 -28.25
N ALA A 150 1.95 12.27 -28.41
CA ALA A 150 2.71 13.39 -28.94
C ALA A 150 3.21 14.43 -27.92
N LYS A 151 3.21 14.18 -26.60
CA LYS A 151 3.83 15.15 -25.65
C LYS A 151 5.25 14.78 -25.17
N ARG A 152 5.64 13.49 -25.13
CA ARG A 152 7.03 13.05 -24.89
C ARG A 152 7.34 11.75 -25.64
N LYS A 153 7.96 11.86 -26.82
CA LYS A 153 8.56 10.71 -27.51
C LYS A 153 9.89 10.36 -26.84
N MET A 154 9.85 9.59 -25.76
CA MET A 154 11.07 8.95 -25.26
C MET A 154 11.16 7.54 -25.81
N ARG A 155 12.33 7.20 -26.34
CA ARG A 155 12.56 5.86 -26.85
C ARG A 155 12.69 4.87 -25.67
N PRO A 156 12.31 3.59 -25.85
CA PRO A 156 12.47 2.57 -24.82
C PRO A 156 13.87 2.55 -24.19
N GLU A 157 14.93 2.74 -24.99
CA GLU A 157 16.31 2.71 -24.47
C GLU A 157 16.63 3.91 -23.56
N GLU A 158 16.01 5.07 -23.80
CA GLU A 158 16.19 6.27 -22.98
C GLU A 158 15.52 6.12 -21.62
N ILE A 159 14.31 5.55 -21.60
CA ILE A 159 13.61 5.21 -20.36
C ILE A 159 14.40 4.13 -19.61
N ALA A 160 14.87 3.09 -20.29
CA ALA A 160 15.71 2.05 -19.70
C ALA A 160 17.00 2.60 -19.07
N GLN A 161 17.65 3.57 -19.70
CA GLN A 161 18.84 4.21 -19.15
C GLN A 161 18.54 5.05 -17.91
N ARG A 162 17.39 5.74 -17.88
CA ARG A 162 16.93 6.53 -16.72
C ARG A 162 16.49 5.64 -15.57
N CYS A 163 15.79 4.56 -15.87
CA CYS A 163 15.27 3.57 -14.94
C CYS A 163 16.21 2.37 -14.76
N SER A 164 17.50 2.53 -15.05
CA SER A 164 18.47 1.44 -14.95
C SER A 164 18.59 0.93 -13.52
N ALA A 165 18.80 -0.38 -13.38
CA ALA A 165 18.94 -1.04 -12.08
C ALA A 165 20.00 -0.37 -11.19
N GLN A 166 21.07 0.19 -11.77
CA GLN A 166 22.10 0.91 -11.02
C GLN A 166 21.57 2.19 -10.36
N LYS A 167 20.71 2.96 -11.06
CA LYS A 167 20.11 4.19 -10.52
C LYS A 167 19.02 3.88 -9.49
N LEU A 168 18.33 2.75 -9.65
CA LEU A 168 17.27 2.31 -8.75
C LEU A 168 17.75 1.29 -7.70
N ALA A 169 19.05 1.01 -7.59
CA ALA A 169 19.56 -0.14 -6.84
C ALA A 169 19.08 -0.16 -5.37
N ALA A 170 19.15 0.98 -4.70
CA ALA A 170 18.71 1.10 -3.30
C ALA A 170 17.18 0.94 -3.15
N GLU A 171 16.39 1.43 -4.11
CA GLU A 171 14.93 1.27 -4.11
C GLU A 171 14.52 -0.16 -4.42
N MET A 172 15.20 -0.80 -5.38
CA MET A 172 15.01 -2.20 -5.74
C MET A 172 15.38 -3.15 -4.61
N GLU A 173 16.52 -2.93 -3.95
CA GLU A 173 16.93 -3.71 -2.78
C GLU A 173 15.90 -3.53 -1.65
N ARG A 174 15.49 -2.29 -1.40
CA ARG A 174 14.43 -1.98 -0.44
C ARG A 174 13.12 -2.67 -0.79
N PHE A 175 12.74 -2.72 -2.05
CA PHE A 175 11.54 -3.39 -2.53
C PHE A 175 11.62 -4.90 -2.34
N ALA A 176 12.71 -5.54 -2.75
CA ALA A 176 12.95 -6.97 -2.52
C ALA A 176 12.94 -7.33 -1.02
N GLN A 177 13.48 -6.45 -0.17
CA GLN A 177 13.42 -6.60 1.28
C GLN A 177 11.98 -6.52 1.84
N MET A 178 11.12 -5.68 1.25
CA MET A 178 9.70 -5.61 1.60
C MET A 178 8.94 -6.84 1.11
N GLU A 179 9.14 -7.26 -0.15
CA GLU A 179 8.51 -8.46 -0.73
C GLU A 179 8.87 -9.74 0.04
N SER A 180 10.10 -9.84 0.53
CA SER A 180 10.55 -10.96 1.36
C SER A 180 10.04 -10.90 2.80
N GLY A 181 9.27 -9.88 3.17
CA GLY A 181 8.81 -9.65 4.53
C GLY A 181 9.96 -9.55 5.54
N SER A 182 11.16 -9.16 5.09
CA SER A 182 12.38 -9.26 5.89
C SER A 182 12.71 -7.98 6.64
N VAL A 183 12.01 -6.87 6.36
CA VAL A 183 12.31 -5.56 6.94
C VAL A 183 11.05 -4.88 7.45
N CYS A 184 11.09 -4.43 8.71
CA CYS A 184 10.08 -3.59 9.33
C CYS A 184 10.60 -2.16 9.50
N LYS A 185 10.09 -1.22 8.70
CA LYS A 185 10.54 0.19 8.66
C LYS A 185 9.42 1.16 8.32
N GLU A 186 9.61 2.43 8.64
CA GLU A 186 8.58 3.49 8.52
C GLU A 186 7.99 3.71 7.13
N GLY A 187 8.72 3.40 6.06
CA GLY A 187 8.18 3.57 4.70
C GLY A 187 7.51 2.33 4.12
N LEU A 188 7.04 1.41 4.98
CA LEU A 188 5.99 0.46 4.61
C LEU A 188 4.63 1.19 4.61
N ARG A 189 3.67 0.69 3.83
CA ARG A 189 2.29 1.19 3.86
C ARG A 189 1.54 0.54 5.04
N PHE A 190 1.49 1.24 6.16
CA PHE A 190 0.66 0.87 7.29
C PHE A 190 -0.76 1.39 7.08
N HIS A 191 -1.76 0.54 7.29
CA HIS A 191 -3.16 0.91 7.16
C HIS A 191 -3.83 0.95 8.53
N PRO A 192 -4.56 2.02 8.87
CA PRO A 192 -5.28 2.08 10.14
C PRO A 192 -6.40 1.04 10.22
N PHE A 193 -6.86 0.50 9.09
CA PHE A 193 -7.83 -0.60 8.99
C PHE A 193 -7.26 -1.96 9.40
N LEU A 194 -5.96 -2.14 9.18
CA LEU A 194 -5.22 -3.32 9.61
C LEU A 194 -4.61 -3.01 10.97
N ALA A 195 -5.40 -3.22 12.02
CA ALA A 195 -5.00 -2.88 13.37
C ALA A 195 -5.02 -4.09 14.31
N ALA A 196 -4.17 -4.02 15.33
CA ALA A 196 -4.18 -4.92 16.46
C ALA A 196 -4.09 -4.12 17.77
N ALA A 197 -4.51 -4.74 18.86
CA ALA A 197 -4.30 -4.23 20.20
C ALA A 197 -3.37 -5.17 20.96
N VAL A 198 -2.59 -4.62 21.89
CA VAL A 198 -1.70 -5.41 22.73
C VAL A 198 -2.50 -6.13 23.83
N LYS A 199 -2.38 -7.46 23.93
CA LYS A 199 -3.09 -8.30 24.93
C LYS A 199 -2.60 -8.11 26.37
N GLY A 200 -1.42 -7.51 26.55
CA GLY A 200 -0.63 -7.71 27.77
C GLY A 200 -0.05 -9.12 27.80
N GLY A 201 0.96 -9.36 28.64
CA GLY A 201 1.53 -10.71 28.77
C GLY A 201 3.01 -10.82 29.12
N SER A 202 3.75 -9.72 29.23
CA SER A 202 5.06 -9.79 29.90
C SER A 202 4.87 -9.63 31.40
N PRO A 203 5.73 -10.26 32.24
CA PRO A 203 5.71 -10.09 33.70
C PRO A 203 5.81 -8.63 34.15
N GLU A 204 6.35 -7.76 33.29
CA GLU A 204 6.55 -6.33 33.54
C GLU A 204 5.46 -5.44 32.90
N GLY A 205 4.45 -6.02 32.25
CA GLY A 205 3.37 -5.29 31.57
C GLY A 205 3.81 -4.53 30.30
N ARG A 206 5.04 -4.78 29.80
CA ARG A 206 5.63 -4.12 28.63
C ARG A 206 5.90 -5.07 27.47
N VAL A 207 5.52 -4.67 26.27
CA VAL A 207 5.81 -5.37 25.02
C VAL A 207 6.77 -4.51 24.20
N TYR A 208 8.02 -4.94 24.12
CA TYR A 208 9.07 -4.15 23.46
C TYR A 208 9.04 -4.32 21.94
N PHE A 209 9.36 -3.24 21.24
CA PHE A 209 9.72 -3.31 19.82
C PHE A 209 11.10 -3.93 19.65
N PHE A 210 11.30 -4.60 18.51
CA PHE A 210 12.58 -5.13 18.09
C PHE A 210 13.05 -4.49 16.77
N SER A 211 14.36 -4.31 16.62
CA SER A 211 14.99 -3.91 15.35
C SER A 211 15.03 -5.05 14.34
N GLU A 212 15.09 -6.28 14.83
CA GLU A 212 15.11 -7.51 14.05
C GLU A 212 14.15 -8.54 14.66
N PRO A 213 13.51 -9.40 13.85
CA PRO A 213 12.55 -10.40 14.33
C PRO A 213 13.29 -11.62 14.91
N VAL A 214 14.03 -11.39 15.99
CA VAL A 214 14.87 -12.39 16.66
C VAL A 214 14.52 -12.39 18.16
N PRO A 215 14.10 -13.54 18.72
CA PRO A 215 13.85 -13.67 20.15
C PRO A 215 15.08 -13.31 20.98
N CYS A 216 14.86 -12.72 22.16
CA CYS A 216 15.93 -12.52 23.12
C CYS A 216 16.47 -13.88 23.60
N PRO A 217 17.79 -14.01 23.82
CA PRO A 217 18.34 -15.20 24.45
C PRO A 217 17.82 -15.33 25.89
N ALA A 218 17.73 -16.57 26.39
CA ALA A 218 17.30 -16.85 27.76
C ALA A 218 18.24 -16.23 28.82
N SER A 219 19.51 -16.02 28.46
CA SER A 219 20.52 -15.35 29.28
C SER A 219 21.37 -14.42 28.41
N GLY A 220 21.73 -13.25 28.94
CA GLY A 220 22.56 -12.26 28.25
C GLY A 220 21.78 -11.07 27.70
N GLU A 221 22.47 -10.18 27.00
CA GLU A 221 21.89 -8.94 26.47
C GLU A 221 21.05 -9.19 25.20
N CYS A 222 19.85 -8.61 25.15
CA CYS A 222 18.99 -8.68 23.98
C CYS A 222 19.25 -7.50 23.03
N LYS A 223 20.24 -7.65 22.15
CA LYS A 223 20.69 -6.58 21.23
C LYS A 223 19.60 -6.06 20.28
N SER A 224 18.68 -6.92 19.87
CA SER A 224 17.58 -6.57 18.96
C SER A 224 16.45 -5.81 19.65
N ARG A 225 16.37 -5.81 20.99
CA ARG A 225 15.30 -5.13 21.74
C ARG A 225 15.52 -3.62 21.74
N LYS A 226 14.53 -2.87 21.27
CA LYS A 226 14.50 -1.40 21.35
C LYS A 226 14.04 -0.96 22.73
N LYS A 227 14.35 0.29 23.08
CA LYS A 227 13.83 0.93 24.30
C LYS A 227 12.32 1.22 24.22
N ALA A 228 11.79 1.40 23.01
CA ALA A 228 10.37 1.62 22.79
C ALA A 228 9.57 0.36 23.12
N TYR A 229 8.49 0.53 23.88
CA TYR A 229 7.59 -0.53 24.28
C TYR A 229 6.15 -0.03 24.24
N LEU A 230 5.24 -1.00 24.23
CA LEU A 230 3.81 -0.86 24.35
C LEU A 230 3.34 -1.49 25.64
N VAL A 231 2.15 -1.12 26.06
CA VAL A 231 1.45 -1.73 27.19
C VAL A 231 0.12 -2.33 26.72
N GLU A 232 -0.53 -3.11 27.57
CA GLU A 232 -1.86 -3.67 27.30
C GLU A 232 -2.84 -2.60 26.81
N ASN A 233 -3.63 -2.94 25.79
CA ASN A 233 -4.62 -2.07 25.14
C ASN A 233 -4.04 -0.86 24.36
N ASP A 234 -2.74 -0.82 24.09
CA ASP A 234 -2.17 0.03 23.03
C ASP A 234 -2.57 -0.53 21.65
N GLY A 235 -3.01 0.36 20.76
CA GLY A 235 -3.32 0.07 19.37
C GLY A 235 -2.13 0.29 18.45
N VAL A 236 -1.95 -0.63 17.49
CA VAL A 236 -0.94 -0.56 16.45
C VAL A 236 -1.54 -0.73 15.06
N GLU A 237 -0.97 -0.03 14.09
CA GLU A 237 -1.22 -0.20 12.66
C GLU A 237 -0.29 -1.29 12.11
N LEU A 238 -0.78 -2.05 11.16
CA LEU A 238 -0.06 -3.15 10.52
C LEU A 238 0.12 -2.84 9.03
N PRO A 239 1.20 -3.32 8.42
CA PRO A 239 1.43 -3.12 7.00
C PRO A 239 0.47 -3.96 6.16
N GLU A 240 0.20 -3.48 4.96
CA GLU A 240 -0.42 -4.31 3.92
C GLU A 240 0.51 -5.46 3.52
N GLY A 241 -0.08 -6.64 3.29
CA GLY A 241 0.65 -7.89 3.14
C GLY A 241 1.18 -8.33 4.50
N GLU A 242 0.82 -9.54 4.95
CA GLU A 242 1.18 -10.04 6.27
C GLU A 242 2.72 -10.14 6.45
N ILE A 243 3.34 -9.09 7.00
CA ILE A 243 4.80 -9.04 7.23
C ILE A 243 5.11 -9.70 8.57
N LYS A 244 5.27 -11.03 8.52
CA LYS A 244 5.61 -11.87 9.66
C LYS A 244 6.92 -12.61 9.46
N LYS A 245 7.71 -12.72 10.53
CA LYS A 245 8.96 -13.49 10.54
C LYS A 245 9.27 -13.99 11.94
N ASN A 246 9.57 -15.27 12.08
CA ASN A 246 9.98 -15.90 13.35
C ASN A 246 9.03 -15.63 14.55
N GLY A 247 7.73 -15.59 14.31
CA GLY A 247 6.73 -15.27 15.35
C GLY A 247 6.69 -13.79 15.75
N PHE A 248 7.25 -12.90 14.93
CA PHE A 248 7.09 -11.46 15.04
C PHE A 248 6.27 -10.93 13.87
N VAL A 249 5.54 -9.86 14.11
CA VAL A 249 4.84 -9.06 13.10
C VAL A 249 5.40 -7.65 13.06
N CYS A 250 5.47 -7.05 11.88
CA CYS A 250 5.84 -5.65 11.75
C CYS A 250 4.66 -4.76 12.16
N ALA A 251 4.93 -3.75 13.00
CA ALA A 251 3.89 -2.86 13.49
C ALA A 251 4.36 -1.40 13.56
N LEU A 252 3.42 -0.49 13.41
CA LEU A 252 3.57 0.93 13.64
C LEU A 252 2.70 1.34 14.82
N TYR A 253 3.34 1.92 15.82
CA TYR A 253 2.66 2.59 16.92
C TYR A 253 2.71 4.10 16.73
N ARG A 254 1.61 4.77 17.07
CA ARG A 254 1.54 6.23 17.17
C ARG A 254 1.09 6.60 18.58
N ASN A 255 1.86 7.46 19.23
CA ASN A 255 1.47 7.97 20.54
C ASN A 255 0.48 9.16 20.43
N ALA A 256 -0.05 9.60 21.57
CA ALA A 256 -0.98 10.73 21.64
C ALA A 256 -0.42 12.08 21.10
N LYS A 257 0.89 12.21 20.92
CA LYS A 257 1.54 13.39 20.31
C LYS A 257 1.81 13.20 18.81
N GLY A 258 1.32 12.13 18.20
CA GLY A 258 1.55 11.80 16.80
C GLY A 258 2.94 11.23 16.49
N LYS A 259 3.82 11.03 17.49
CA LYS A 259 5.14 10.42 17.27
C LYS A 259 4.97 8.94 16.94
N LYS A 260 5.61 8.52 15.84
CA LYS A 260 5.59 7.15 15.35
C LYS A 260 6.74 6.32 15.92
N SER A 261 6.51 5.02 16.03
CA SER A 261 7.53 4.01 16.37
C SER A 261 7.25 2.76 15.56
N VAL A 262 8.23 2.34 14.76
CA VAL A 262 8.10 1.16 13.89
C VAL A 262 9.12 0.10 14.29
N GLY A 263 8.68 -1.15 14.30
CA GLY A 263 9.53 -2.30 14.55
C GLY A 263 8.74 -3.59 14.66
N TRP A 264 9.46 -4.65 14.98
CA TRP A 264 8.90 -5.98 15.16
C TRP A 264 8.30 -6.12 16.55
N LEU A 265 7.09 -6.68 16.64
CA LEU A 265 6.44 -7.06 17.89
C LEU A 265 6.23 -8.58 17.91
N PRO A 266 6.34 -9.25 19.07
CA PRO A 266 5.96 -10.66 19.17
C PRO A 266 4.49 -10.83 18.82
N GLU A 267 4.18 -11.72 17.88
CA GLU A 267 2.80 -11.97 17.42
C GLU A 267 1.91 -12.44 18.58
N SER A 268 2.46 -13.25 19.49
CA SER A 268 1.76 -13.73 20.67
C SER A 268 1.31 -12.62 21.62
N ALA A 269 1.89 -11.42 21.52
CA ALA A 269 1.53 -10.27 22.35
C ALA A 269 0.35 -9.45 21.79
N LEU A 270 -0.13 -9.76 20.59
CA LEU A 270 -1.21 -9.02 19.93
C LEU A 270 -2.53 -9.79 19.97
N GLU A 271 -3.63 -9.04 20.04
CA GLU A 271 -4.97 -9.53 19.75
C GLU A 271 -5.06 -10.04 18.32
N SER A 272 -5.89 -11.08 18.08
CA SER A 272 -6.00 -11.68 16.75
C SER A 272 -6.38 -10.63 15.72
N GLU A 273 -5.64 -10.57 14.62
CA GLU A 273 -5.85 -9.62 13.53
C GLU A 273 -6.99 -10.07 12.58
N PRO A 274 -7.76 -9.13 11.99
CA PRO A 274 -7.86 -7.72 12.40
C PRO A 274 -8.53 -7.62 13.78
N LEU A 275 -8.26 -6.52 14.51
CA LEU A 275 -8.79 -6.30 15.85
C LEU A 275 -10.31 -6.56 15.88
N LYS A 276 -10.69 -7.62 16.59
CA LYS A 276 -12.09 -8.02 16.77
C LYS A 276 -12.69 -7.19 17.90
N LEU A 277 -13.71 -6.41 17.58
CA LEU A 277 -14.47 -5.69 18.60
C LEU A 277 -15.20 -6.73 19.45
N PRO A 278 -14.98 -6.74 20.78
CA PRO A 278 -15.58 -7.74 21.63
C PRO A 278 -17.10 -7.58 21.64
N VAL A 279 -17.84 -8.67 21.60
CA VAL A 279 -19.28 -8.68 21.86
C VAL A 279 -19.46 -8.76 23.37
N GLY A 280 -19.76 -7.62 24.02
CA GLY A 280 -20.09 -7.57 25.45
C GLY A 280 -18.91 -7.50 26.44
N SER A 281 -17.79 -6.84 26.09
CA SER A 281 -16.68 -6.67 27.04
C SER A 281 -16.98 -5.70 28.18
N THR A 282 -16.75 -6.15 29.42
CA THR A 282 -16.82 -5.38 30.67
C THR A 282 -15.43 -4.97 31.20
N ALA A 283 -14.37 -5.07 30.41
CA ALA A 283 -13.00 -4.86 30.89
C ALA A 283 -12.58 -3.37 30.81
N LEU A 284 -12.24 -2.81 31.98
CA LEU A 284 -11.89 -1.42 32.28
C LEU A 284 -13.07 -0.45 32.12
N GLY A 285 -13.63 -0.04 33.27
CA GLY A 285 -14.63 1.02 33.35
C GLY A 285 -14.00 2.34 32.88
N LYS A 286 -14.17 2.63 31.60
CA LYS A 286 -13.79 3.92 31.03
C LYS A 286 -14.77 4.98 31.50
N THR A 287 -14.27 6.09 32.01
CA THR A 287 -15.14 7.22 32.36
C THR A 287 -15.55 7.96 31.09
N PRO A 288 -16.72 8.63 31.06
CA PRO A 288 -17.13 9.41 29.89
C PRO A 288 -16.07 10.42 29.43
N GLU A 289 -15.31 10.99 30.37
CA GLU A 289 -14.24 11.96 30.11
C GLU A 289 -13.11 11.39 29.24
N GLU A 290 -12.79 10.10 29.38
CA GLU A 290 -11.75 9.43 28.59
C GLU A 290 -12.13 9.31 27.10
N TRP A 291 -13.43 9.23 26.80
CA TRP A 291 -13.95 9.12 25.44
C TRP A 291 -13.98 10.46 24.68
N LEU A 292 -14.08 11.57 25.42
CA LEU A 292 -14.33 12.88 24.83
C LEU A 292 -13.23 13.30 23.84
N GLY A 293 -13.59 14.10 22.85
CA GLY A 293 -12.65 14.68 21.90
C GLY A 293 -13.01 14.39 20.45
N SER A 294 -12.15 14.84 19.55
CA SER A 294 -12.26 14.60 18.12
C SER A 294 -11.18 13.61 17.69
N TRP A 295 -11.62 12.49 17.16
CA TRP A 295 -10.81 11.37 16.74
C TRP A 295 -10.84 11.32 15.22
N ASN A 296 -9.69 11.42 14.58
CA ASN A 296 -9.60 11.50 13.13
C ASN A 296 -8.75 10.37 12.56
N GLN A 297 -9.20 9.86 11.43
CA GLN A 297 -8.45 9.02 10.53
C GLN A 297 -8.42 9.74 9.18
N GLU A 298 -7.21 10.07 8.73
CA GLU A 298 -6.98 10.67 7.42
C GLU A 298 -6.18 9.70 6.57
N ASN A 299 -6.75 9.33 5.43
CA ASN A 299 -6.06 8.70 4.31
C ASN A 299 -6.22 9.59 3.07
N LYS A 300 -5.44 9.32 2.00
CA LYS A 300 -5.42 10.18 0.81
C LYS A 300 -6.78 10.30 0.10
N SER A 301 -7.59 9.24 0.09
CA SER A 301 -8.84 9.15 -0.69
C SER A 301 -10.10 8.98 0.16
N SER A 302 -9.93 8.83 1.47
CA SER A 302 -11.01 8.65 2.43
C SER A 302 -10.65 9.30 3.76
N SER A 303 -11.63 9.91 4.41
CA SER A 303 -11.47 10.39 5.79
C SER A 303 -12.60 9.87 6.64
N SER A 304 -12.31 9.64 7.91
CA SER A 304 -13.32 9.32 8.90
C SER A 304 -13.01 10.03 10.19
N SER A 305 -14.05 10.59 10.81
CA SER A 305 -13.94 11.35 12.03
C SER A 305 -15.07 10.99 12.98
N VAL A 306 -14.74 10.90 14.26
CA VAL A 306 -15.71 10.69 15.33
C VAL A 306 -15.45 11.74 16.40
N THR A 307 -16.49 12.51 16.74
CA THR A 307 -16.44 13.49 17.83
C THR A 307 -17.35 13.04 18.96
N LEU A 308 -16.80 12.95 20.17
CA LEU A 308 -17.54 12.63 21.38
C LEU A 308 -17.55 13.82 22.34
N ARG A 309 -18.74 14.21 22.80
CA ARG A 309 -18.97 15.32 23.73
C ARG A 309 -19.76 14.84 24.94
N ALA A 310 -19.56 15.46 26.09
CA ALA A 310 -20.34 15.13 27.28
C ALA A 310 -21.82 15.47 27.06
N ALA A 311 -22.71 14.55 27.42
CA ALA A 311 -24.15 14.72 27.28
C ALA A 311 -24.94 14.35 28.55
N GLY A 312 -24.23 13.84 29.58
CA GLY A 312 -24.73 13.50 30.90
C GLY A 312 -23.63 12.80 31.73
N PRO A 313 -23.90 12.43 33.00
CA PRO A 313 -22.89 11.82 33.89
C PRO A 313 -22.31 10.49 33.40
N GLN A 314 -23.04 9.76 32.57
CA GLN A 314 -22.59 8.51 31.92
C GLN A 314 -22.94 8.50 30.43
N GLU A 315 -23.17 9.68 29.84
CA GLU A 315 -23.64 9.79 28.47
C GLU A 315 -22.73 10.66 27.64
N VAL A 316 -22.49 10.23 26.41
CA VAL A 316 -21.75 10.98 25.41
C VAL A 316 -22.64 11.20 24.19
N GLN A 317 -22.60 12.41 23.64
CA GLN A 317 -23.08 12.69 22.30
C GLN A 317 -21.99 12.27 21.33
N VAL A 318 -22.27 11.32 20.45
CA VAL A 318 -21.36 10.87 19.40
C VAL A 318 -21.83 11.41 18.06
N ASN A 319 -20.89 11.94 17.28
CA ASN A 319 -21.08 12.38 15.91
C ASN A 319 -20.00 11.75 15.05
N GLY A 320 -20.38 10.95 14.06
CA GLY A 320 -19.45 10.39 13.09
C GLY A 320 -19.68 10.99 11.71
N HIS A 321 -18.60 11.29 11.01
CA HIS A 321 -18.61 11.70 9.60
C HIS A 321 -17.52 10.97 8.84
N ALA A 322 -17.86 10.37 7.70
CA ALA A 322 -16.93 9.66 6.83
C ALA A 322 -17.14 10.04 5.36
N THR A 323 -16.05 10.03 4.59
CA THR A 323 -16.04 10.33 3.16
C THR A 323 -15.26 9.27 2.38
N ASN A 324 -15.73 8.97 1.18
CA ASN A 324 -14.98 8.23 0.17
C ASN A 324 -15.30 8.82 -1.21
N GLY A 325 -14.37 9.60 -1.76
CA GLY A 325 -14.63 10.40 -2.95
C GLY A 325 -15.82 11.35 -2.75
N ALA A 326 -16.85 11.23 -3.59
CA ALA A 326 -18.08 12.02 -3.50
C ALA A 326 -19.15 11.42 -2.55
N ASN A 327 -18.93 10.20 -2.05
CA ASN A 327 -19.86 9.56 -1.13
C ASN A 327 -19.58 9.98 0.30
N THR A 328 -20.64 10.20 1.08
CA THR A 328 -20.56 10.56 2.50
C THR A 328 -21.40 9.62 3.36
N GLY A 329 -21.10 9.62 4.65
CA GLY A 329 -21.85 8.92 5.68
C GLY A 329 -21.77 9.69 6.99
N GLU A 330 -22.89 9.77 7.69
CA GLU A 330 -23.01 10.49 8.95
C GLU A 330 -23.83 9.68 9.92
N PHE A 331 -23.48 9.75 11.20
CA PHE A 331 -24.33 9.26 12.28
C PHE A 331 -24.25 10.18 13.49
N GLU A 332 -25.35 10.29 14.19
CA GLU A 332 -25.43 11.05 15.43
C GLU A 332 -26.27 10.29 16.45
N SER A 333 -25.79 10.18 17.68
CA SER A 333 -26.53 9.52 18.75
C SER A 333 -26.05 9.94 20.14
N LYS A 334 -26.90 9.68 21.14
CA LYS A 334 -26.53 9.75 22.55
C LYS A 334 -26.32 8.34 23.06
N LEU A 335 -25.11 8.03 23.50
CA LEU A 335 -24.74 6.70 23.96
C LEU A 335 -24.35 6.71 25.44
N THR A 336 -24.73 5.65 26.16
CA THR A 336 -24.30 5.42 27.53
C THR A 336 -22.94 4.74 27.56
N VAL A 337 -22.02 5.31 28.33
CA VAL A 337 -20.68 4.76 28.56
C VAL A 337 -20.77 3.68 29.64
N SER A 338 -20.63 2.43 29.24
CA SER A 338 -20.70 1.26 30.15
C SER A 338 -19.43 0.40 30.16
N GLY A 339 -18.38 0.84 29.47
CA GLY A 339 -17.13 0.08 29.35
C GLY A 339 -16.21 0.64 28.25
N PRO A 340 -15.31 -0.19 27.70
CA PRO A 340 -14.37 0.20 26.66
C PRO A 340 -14.98 0.17 25.25
N LEU A 341 -16.28 -0.13 25.12
CA LEU A 341 -17.00 -0.28 23.86
C LEU A 341 -18.24 0.61 23.85
N LEU A 342 -18.39 1.41 22.80
CA LEU A 342 -19.62 2.09 22.43
C LEU A 342 -20.18 1.47 21.15
N VAL A 343 -21.50 1.33 21.10
CA VAL A 343 -22.20 0.78 19.94
C VAL A 343 -23.32 1.74 19.54
N TYR A 344 -23.27 2.20 18.31
CA TYR A 344 -24.37 2.86 17.61
C TYR A 344 -25.01 1.83 16.67
N GLU A 345 -26.33 1.83 16.61
CA GLU A 345 -27.12 0.97 15.74
C GLU A 345 -28.30 1.77 15.19
N ASP A 346 -28.36 1.89 13.88
CA ASP A 346 -29.52 2.39 13.15
C ASP A 346 -30.39 1.21 12.71
N LYS A 347 -31.63 1.19 13.18
CA LYS A 347 -32.57 0.11 12.88
C LYS A 347 -33.22 0.25 11.50
N GLU A 348 -33.22 1.45 10.92
CA GLU A 348 -33.85 1.70 9.63
C GLU A 348 -32.93 1.26 8.50
N ASP A 349 -31.66 1.67 8.56
CA ASP A 349 -30.67 1.40 7.51
C ASP A 349 -29.74 0.22 7.82
N GLY A 350 -29.85 -0.35 9.04
CA GLY A 350 -29.03 -1.46 9.50
C GLY A 350 -27.55 -1.11 9.70
N CYS A 351 -27.22 0.18 9.78
CA CYS A 351 -25.87 0.64 10.08
C CYS A 351 -25.52 0.35 11.54
N VAL A 352 -24.40 -0.34 11.76
CA VAL A 352 -23.87 -0.59 13.09
C VAL A 352 -22.45 -0.06 13.16
N VAL A 353 -22.20 0.87 14.08
CA VAL A 353 -20.85 1.40 14.35
C VAL A 353 -20.43 1.03 15.76
N ARG A 354 -19.32 0.30 15.86
CA ARG A 354 -18.72 -0.13 17.12
C ARG A 354 -17.40 0.61 17.32
N MET A 355 -17.22 1.16 18.51
CA MET A 355 -16.06 2.00 18.85
C MET A 355 -15.41 1.46 20.10
N ARG A 356 -14.11 1.14 20.05
CA ARG A 356 -13.32 0.71 21.20
C ARG A 356 -12.26 1.74 21.53
N LEU A 357 -12.24 2.19 22.78
CA LEU A 357 -11.21 3.10 23.27
C LEU A 357 -9.93 2.33 23.61
N LEU A 358 -8.87 2.62 22.86
CA LEU A 358 -7.50 2.15 23.11
C LEU A 358 -6.72 3.26 23.83
N ASN A 359 -5.58 2.93 24.43
CA ASN A 359 -4.82 3.92 25.20
C ASN A 359 -4.36 5.12 24.36
N ASN A 360 -4.09 4.90 23.07
CA ASN A 360 -3.53 5.88 22.15
C ASN A 360 -4.47 6.27 21.00
N ALA A 361 -5.61 5.59 20.84
CA ALA A 361 -6.47 5.71 19.68
C ALA A 361 -7.91 5.29 19.99
N LEU A 362 -8.83 5.63 19.10
CA LEU A 362 -10.17 5.07 19.03
C LEU A 362 -10.21 4.11 17.84
N TYR A 363 -10.42 2.81 18.09
CA TYR A 363 -10.68 1.88 16.99
C TYR A 363 -12.16 1.88 16.68
N VAL A 364 -12.50 2.10 15.42
CA VAL A 364 -13.89 2.15 14.96
C VAL A 364 -14.08 1.06 13.92
N GLY A 365 -15.22 0.38 13.98
CA GLY A 365 -15.63 -0.61 12.99
C GLY A 365 -17.07 -0.37 12.60
N SER A 366 -17.37 -0.47 11.31
CA SER A 366 -18.71 -0.26 10.77
C SER A 366 -19.17 -1.46 9.96
N GLU A 367 -20.41 -1.87 10.17
CA GLU A 367 -21.10 -2.93 9.44
C GLU A 367 -22.43 -2.38 8.89
N GLY A 368 -22.91 -2.93 7.77
CA GLY A 368 -24.14 -2.46 7.12
C GLY A 368 -23.96 -1.19 6.30
N THR A 369 -25.06 -0.45 6.08
CA THR A 369 -25.11 0.72 5.18
C THR A 369 -24.88 2.01 5.97
N CYS A 370 -23.63 2.28 6.37
CA CYS A 370 -23.27 3.47 7.14
C CYS A 370 -22.94 4.71 6.27
N GLY A 371 -23.59 4.83 5.10
CA GLY A 371 -23.36 5.88 4.11
C GLY A 371 -23.42 5.37 2.67
N GLY A 372 -22.91 6.19 1.75
CA GLY A 372 -22.80 5.83 0.32
C GLY A 372 -21.78 4.71 0.04
N MET A 373 -21.67 4.31 -1.22
CA MET A 373 -20.82 3.19 -1.64
C MET A 373 -19.34 3.40 -1.23
N GLY A 374 -18.78 2.43 -0.51
CA GLY A 374 -17.40 2.45 -0.04
C GLY A 374 -17.14 3.36 1.16
N VAL A 375 -18.16 4.00 1.74
CA VAL A 375 -18.02 4.79 2.97
C VAL A 375 -17.98 3.83 4.16
N GLY A 376 -17.04 4.07 5.07
CA GLY A 376 -16.91 3.30 6.30
C GLY A 376 -16.05 4.01 7.33
N TYR A 377 -16.14 3.54 8.57
CA TYR A 377 -15.42 4.09 9.72
C TYR A 377 -14.31 3.18 10.20
N GLN A 378 -13.93 2.16 9.43
CA GLN A 378 -13.06 1.11 9.90
C GLN A 378 -11.68 1.66 10.35
N GLY A 379 -11.09 1.10 11.41
CA GLY A 379 -9.70 1.32 11.78
C GLY A 379 -9.42 2.33 12.90
N LEU A 380 -8.13 2.60 13.12
CA LEU A 380 -7.64 3.48 14.17
C LEU A 380 -7.85 4.96 13.82
N HIS A 381 -8.42 5.68 14.78
CA HIS A 381 -8.59 7.13 14.78
C HIS A 381 -7.76 7.73 15.91
N TYR A 382 -7.05 8.81 15.63
CA TYR A 382 -6.19 9.46 16.62
C TYR A 382 -6.77 10.79 17.05
N ARG A 383 -6.63 11.08 18.34
CA ARG A 383 -7.13 12.32 18.94
C ARG A 383 -6.37 13.53 18.35
N LYS A 384 -7.11 14.56 17.97
CA LYS A 384 -6.56 15.84 17.49
C LYS A 384 -6.17 16.78 18.64
#